data_AF-A0A7V0LYI3-F1
#
_entry.id   AF-A0A7V0LYI3-F1
#
_cell.length_a   1.000
_cell.length_b   1.000
_cell.length_c   1.000
_cell.angle_alpha   90.00
_cell.angle_beta   90.00
_cell.angle_gamma   90.00
#
_symmetry.space_group_name_H-M   'P 1'
#
loop_
_entity.id
_entity.type
_entity.pdbx_description
1 polymer ?
#
loop_
_entity_poly.entity_id
_entity_poly.type
_entity_poly.pdbx_seq_one_letter_code
_entity_poly.pdbx_strand_id
1 'polypeptide(L)'
;MLAMLAGPGVAQAITASELQVQIDALLAQLSTLQSQLTVLEGGSTGTVAGCTITSFDRALSIGDTGDDVNCLQVVLNSDSDTQVADSGVGSPGNETSYFGSLTK
;
A
#
# COMPACT_ATOMS: atom_id res chain seq x y z
N MET A 1 -5.32 -41.13 64.11
CA MET A 1 -5.27 -39.65 64.23
C MET A 1 -4.03 -39.20 63.46
N LEU A 2 -4.17 -38.78 62.20
CA LEU A 2 -4.36 -37.37 61.81
C LEU A 2 -2.96 -36.70 61.65
N ALA A 3 -2.51 -36.14 60.53
CA ALA A 3 -3.12 -35.79 59.25
C ALA A 3 -2.01 -35.71 58.18
N MET A 4 -2.38 -35.94 56.92
CA MET A 4 -1.63 -35.49 55.76
C MET A 4 -1.66 -33.95 55.73
N LEU A 5 -0.52 -33.28 55.86
CA LEU A 5 -0.41 -31.86 55.50
C LEU A 5 -0.14 -31.77 54.00
N ALA A 6 -1.23 -31.82 53.22
CA ALA A 6 -1.27 -31.26 51.89
C ALA A 6 -0.98 -29.76 52.01
N GLY A 7 0.21 -29.33 51.56
CA GLY A 7 0.55 -27.92 51.44
C GLY A 7 -0.36 -27.26 50.41
N PRO A 8 -0.91 -26.05 50.67
CA PRO A 8 -1.74 -25.36 49.72
C PRO A 8 -0.90 -25.01 48.49
N GLY A 9 -1.26 -25.58 47.34
CA GLY A 9 -0.80 -25.10 46.04
C GLY A 9 -1.23 -23.65 45.88
N VAL A 10 -0.29 -22.72 46.00
CA VAL A 10 -0.55 -21.31 45.72
C VAL A 10 -0.74 -21.15 44.23
N ALA A 11 -1.89 -20.60 43.87
CA ALA A 11 -2.31 -20.27 42.53
C ALA A 11 -1.19 -19.53 41.77
N GLN A 12 -1.02 -19.86 40.49
CA GLN A 12 -0.12 -19.12 39.61
C GLN A 12 -0.68 -17.72 39.39
N ALA A 13 -0.31 -16.79 40.28
CA ALA A 13 -0.46 -15.37 40.02
C ALA A 13 0.49 -15.02 38.88
N ILE A 14 -0.03 -14.36 37.84
CA ILE A 14 0.80 -13.77 36.79
C ILE A 14 1.85 -12.90 37.48
N THR A 15 3.10 -13.30 37.35
CA THR A 15 4.26 -12.60 37.88
C THR A 15 4.52 -11.34 37.06
N ALA A 16 5.20 -10.35 37.67
CA ALA A 16 5.61 -9.14 36.94
C ALA A 16 6.46 -9.46 35.69
N SER A 17 7.21 -10.57 35.70
CA SER A 17 7.97 -11.05 34.55
C SER A 17 7.07 -11.51 33.40
N GLU A 18 5.99 -12.24 33.69
CA GLU A 18 5.04 -12.69 32.68
C GLU A 18 4.24 -11.52 32.09
N LEU A 19 3.95 -10.51 32.91
CA LEU A 19 3.33 -9.28 32.43
C LEU A 19 4.26 -8.50 31.48
N GLN A 20 5.57 -8.44 31.78
CA GLN A 20 6.54 -7.79 30.90
C GLN A 20 6.63 -8.50 29.54
N VAL A 21 6.64 -9.84 29.52
CA VAL A 21 6.64 -10.62 28.28
C VAL A 21 5.38 -10.35 27.45
N GLN A 22 4.23 -10.19 28.09
CA GLN A 22 2.99 -9.83 27.39
C GLN A 22 3.05 -8.42 26.79
N ILE A 23 3.63 -7.45 27.50
CA ILE A 23 3.83 -6.09 26.99
C ILE A 23 4.74 -6.12 25.75
N ASP A 24 5.85 -6.84 25.80
CA ASP A 24 6.79 -6.94 24.68
C ASP A 24 6.13 -7.60 23.46
N ALA A 25 5.31 -8.64 23.69
CA ALA A 25 4.53 -9.29 22.63
C ALA A 25 3.50 -8.33 22.01
N LEU A 26 2.80 -7.53 22.81
CA LEU A 26 1.85 -6.53 22.32
C LEU A 26 2.54 -5.42 21.52
N LEU A 27 3.73 -4.97 21.94
CA LEU A 27 4.52 -3.98 21.19
C LEU A 27 4.95 -4.52 19.82
N ALA A 28 5.38 -5.79 19.75
CA ALA A 28 5.71 -6.44 18.48
C ALA A 28 4.49 -6.57 17.56
N GLN A 29 3.32 -6.89 18.12
CA GLN A 29 2.06 -6.92 17.38
C GLN A 29 1.70 -5.53 16.85
N LEU A 30 1.80 -4.47 17.67
CA LEU A 30 1.52 -3.10 17.23
C LEU A 30 2.42 -2.66 16.07
N SER A 31 3.72 -2.96 16.13
CA SER A 31 4.63 -2.67 15.01
C SER A 31 4.23 -3.39 13.73
N THR A 32 3.81 -4.65 13.85
CA THR A 32 3.33 -5.44 12.70
C THR A 32 2.04 -4.85 12.12
N LEU A 33 1.08 -4.49 12.97
CA LEU A 33 -0.19 -3.89 12.56
C LEU A 33 0.03 -2.52 11.90
N GLN A 34 0.98 -1.71 12.40
CA GLN A 34 1.34 -0.43 11.77
C GLN A 34 1.88 -0.63 10.36
N SER A 35 2.76 -1.61 10.13
CA SER A 35 3.25 -1.94 8.79
C SER A 35 2.14 -2.44 7.87
N GLN A 36 1.24 -3.30 8.37
CA GLN A 36 0.09 -3.77 7.60
C GLN A 36 -0.86 -2.64 7.23
N LEU A 37 -1.09 -1.70 8.13
CA LEU A 37 -1.94 -0.55 7.87
C LEU A 37 -1.35 0.34 6.77
N THR A 38 -0.04 0.59 6.78
CA THR A 38 0.63 1.30 5.68
C THR A 38 0.44 0.60 4.33
N VAL A 39 0.49 -0.74 4.28
CA VAL A 39 0.25 -1.49 3.04
C VAL A 39 -1.22 -1.40 2.60
N LEU A 40 -2.16 -1.50 3.54
CA LEU A 40 -3.61 -1.47 3.25
C LEU A 40 -4.11 -0.06 2.89
N GLU A 41 -3.54 0.99 3.46
CA GLU A 41 -3.86 2.39 3.15
C GLU A 41 -3.25 2.86 1.82
N GLY A 42 -2.68 1.94 1.02
CA GLY A 42 -2.04 2.29 -0.23
C GLY A 42 -0.74 3.07 -0.04
N GLY A 43 -0.06 2.90 1.10
CA GLY A 43 1.20 3.55 1.48
C GLY A 43 2.42 3.18 0.63
N SER A 44 2.19 2.59 -0.54
CA SER A 44 3.00 2.88 -1.70
C SER A 44 2.11 3.63 -2.69
N THR A 45 1.90 4.93 -2.44
CA THR A 45 1.51 5.85 -3.50
C THR A 45 2.74 5.93 -4.39
N GLY A 46 2.87 4.95 -5.29
CA GLY A 46 3.93 4.91 -6.28
C GLY A 46 3.85 6.21 -7.03
N THR A 47 4.77 7.13 -6.74
CA THR A 47 4.92 8.35 -7.51
C THR A 47 5.41 7.89 -8.88
N VAL A 48 4.50 7.82 -9.85
CA VAL A 48 4.86 7.51 -11.22
C VAL A 48 5.60 8.73 -11.75
N ALA A 49 6.89 8.58 -12.05
CA ALA A 49 7.71 9.67 -12.54
C ALA A 49 7.10 10.24 -13.84
N GLY A 50 6.79 11.54 -13.84
CA GLY A 50 6.09 12.20 -14.96
C GLY A 50 4.58 12.36 -14.75
N CYS A 51 3.97 11.70 -13.76
CA CYS A 51 2.58 11.89 -13.40
C CYS A 51 2.43 12.81 -12.19
N THR A 52 1.58 13.84 -12.29
CA THR A 52 1.38 14.87 -11.25
C THR A 52 0.17 14.62 -10.35
N ILE A 53 -0.70 13.68 -10.70
CA ILE A 53 -1.92 13.37 -9.95
C ILE A 53 -1.76 12.09 -9.11
N THR A 54 -2.59 11.96 -8.09
CA THR A 54 -2.60 10.79 -7.19
C THR A 54 -3.83 9.90 -7.35
N SER A 55 -4.83 10.32 -8.13
CA SER A 55 -6.06 9.59 -8.41
C SER A 55 -6.64 9.99 -9.77
N PHE A 56 -7.42 9.09 -10.36
CA PHE A 56 -8.27 9.38 -11.51
C PHE A 56 -9.70 9.63 -11.03
N ASP A 57 -10.15 10.88 -11.09
CA ASP A 57 -11.45 11.29 -10.53
C ASP A 57 -12.61 11.22 -11.54
N ARG A 58 -12.29 10.84 -12.80
CA ARG A 58 -13.27 10.65 -13.87
C ARG A 58 -12.86 9.52 -14.80
N ALA A 59 -13.85 8.99 -15.53
CA ALA A 59 -13.58 8.16 -16.69
C ALA A 59 -12.99 9.03 -17.81
N LEU A 60 -12.01 8.48 -18.54
CA LEU A 60 -11.36 9.13 -19.67
C LEU A 60 -11.85 8.52 -20.99
N SER A 61 -12.00 9.37 -22.00
CA SER A 61 -12.54 9.03 -23.30
C SER A 61 -11.92 9.87 -24.41
N ILE A 62 -12.08 9.44 -25.66
CA ILE A 62 -11.55 10.16 -26.81
C ILE A 62 -12.06 11.60 -26.83
N GLY A 63 -11.14 12.55 -26.93
CA GLY A 63 -11.43 13.98 -26.89
C GLY A 63 -11.12 14.64 -25.56
N ASP A 64 -10.99 13.86 -24.47
CA ASP A 64 -10.62 14.41 -23.17
C ASP A 64 -9.22 15.02 -23.20
N THR A 65 -9.06 16.10 -22.43
CA THR A 65 -7.76 16.71 -22.16
C THR A 65 -7.53 16.88 -20.67
N GLY A 66 -6.27 16.83 -20.25
CA GLY A 66 -5.89 17.07 -18.86
C GLY A 66 -4.65 16.30 -18.40
N ASP A 67 -4.28 16.53 -17.15
CA ASP A 67 -3.16 15.86 -16.47
C ASP A 67 -3.46 14.38 -16.22
N ASP A 68 -4.73 14.03 -16.07
CA ASP A 68 -5.23 12.65 -16.01
C ASP A 68 -4.90 11.88 -17.28
N VAL A 69 -5.12 12.46 -18.46
CA VAL A 69 -4.73 11.83 -19.71
C VAL A 69 -3.21 11.66 -19.83
N ASN A 70 -2.44 12.67 -19.44
CA ASN A 70 -0.99 12.59 -19.45
C ASN A 70 -0.49 11.46 -18.53
N CYS A 71 -0.99 11.42 -17.29
CA CYS A 71 -0.70 10.35 -16.34
C CYS A 71 -1.08 8.96 -16.86
N LEU A 72 -2.24 8.83 -17.52
CA LEU A 72 -2.64 7.57 -18.16
C LEU A 72 -1.60 7.14 -19.20
N GLN A 73 -1.14 8.05 -20.05
CA GLN A 73 -0.12 7.75 -21.05
C GLN A 73 1.22 7.34 -20.40
N VAL A 74 1.64 8.00 -19.32
CA VAL A 74 2.85 7.63 -18.57
C VAL A 74 2.74 6.20 -18.03
N VAL A 75 1.59 5.84 -17.45
CA VAL A 75 1.36 4.49 -16.92
C VAL A 75 1.36 3.46 -18.05
N LEU A 76 0.66 3.71 -19.15
CA LEU A 76 0.61 2.82 -20.30
C LEU A 76 2.00 2.61 -20.93
N ASN A 77 2.82 3.66 -21.00
CA ASN A 77 4.19 3.61 -21.52
C ASN A 77 5.20 2.93 -20.57
N SER A 78 4.81 2.64 -19.32
CA SER A 78 5.68 1.92 -18.38
C SER A 78 5.75 0.42 -18.64
N ASP A 79 4.81 -0.12 -19.43
CA ASP A 79 4.73 -1.51 -19.83
C ASP A 79 4.76 -1.61 -21.36
N SER A 80 5.61 -2.49 -21.90
CA SER A 80 5.76 -2.71 -23.34
C SER A 80 4.48 -3.23 -24.01
N ASP A 81 3.62 -3.95 -23.28
CA ASP A 81 2.39 -4.52 -23.83
C ASP A 81 1.28 -3.48 -23.99
N THR A 82 1.38 -2.35 -23.28
CA THR A 82 0.36 -1.28 -23.28
C THR A 82 0.88 0.05 -23.82
N GLN A 83 2.11 0.08 -24.31
CA GLN A 83 2.77 1.29 -24.79
C GLN A 83 1.94 2.00 -25.86
N VAL A 84 1.79 3.32 -25.72
CA VAL A 84 0.95 4.15 -26.59
C VAL A 84 1.57 4.32 -27.97
N ALA A 85 2.90 4.51 -28.04
CA ALA A 85 3.65 4.63 -29.28
C ALA A 85 5.14 4.31 -29.09
N ASP A 86 5.79 3.74 -30.11
CA ASP A 86 7.24 3.46 -30.10
C ASP A 86 8.09 4.74 -30.15
N SER A 87 7.61 5.78 -30.84
CA SER A 87 8.33 7.05 -30.99
C SER A 87 7.38 8.19 -31.35
N GLY A 88 7.80 9.43 -31.09
CA GLY A 88 7.03 10.63 -31.40
C GLY A 88 5.96 10.92 -30.34
N VAL A 89 4.85 11.54 -30.75
CA VAL A 89 3.77 11.93 -29.85
C VAL A 89 3.19 10.71 -29.12
N GLY A 90 3.09 10.82 -27.80
CA GLY A 90 2.56 9.78 -26.93
C GLY A 90 3.57 8.67 -26.61
N SER A 91 4.78 8.68 -27.17
CA SER A 91 5.81 7.70 -26.80
C SER A 91 6.36 7.97 -25.39
N PRO A 92 7.12 7.03 -24.78
CA PRO A 92 7.78 7.27 -23.50
C PRO A 92 8.57 8.58 -23.50
N GLY A 93 8.29 9.48 -22.55
CA GLY A 93 8.90 10.80 -22.41
C GLY A 93 8.36 11.88 -23.36
N ASN A 94 7.37 11.55 -24.19
CA ASN A 94 6.67 12.44 -25.11
C ASN A 94 5.14 12.35 -24.93
N GLU A 95 4.70 12.07 -23.70
CA GLU A 95 3.29 11.99 -23.34
C GLU A 95 2.57 13.32 -23.57
N THR A 96 1.26 13.24 -23.80
CA THR A 96 0.42 14.38 -24.13
C THR A 96 -0.76 14.47 -23.19
N SER A 97 -1.36 15.65 -23.09
CA SER A 97 -2.58 15.87 -22.31
C SER A 97 -3.85 15.71 -23.16
N TYR A 98 -3.83 14.90 -24.23
CA TYR A 98 -4.99 14.68 -25.11
C TYR A 98 -5.24 13.20 -25.36
N PHE A 99 -6.48 12.76 -25.12
CA PHE A 99 -6.89 11.38 -25.29
C PHE A 99 -7.32 11.20 -26.75
N GLY A 100 -6.36 10.79 -27.57
CA GLY A 100 -6.53 10.60 -29.01
C GLY A 100 -6.80 9.15 -29.40
N SER A 101 -6.57 8.84 -30.67
CA SER A 101 -6.72 7.47 -31.21
C SER A 101 -5.60 6.51 -30.81
N LEU A 102 -4.48 7.03 -30.30
CA LEU A 102 -3.33 6.25 -29.85
C LEU A 102 -3.51 5.76 -28.41
N THR A 103 -4.22 6.51 -27.58
CA THR A 103 -4.57 6.12 -26.20
C THR A 103 -5.92 5.41 -26.24
N LYS A 104 -5.97 4.08 -26.12
CA LYS A 104 -7.22 3.29 -26.19
C LYS A 104 -7.09 1.93 -25.52
#